data_AF-A0A9X4M1Y3-F1
#
_entry.id   AF-A0A9X4M1Y3-F1
#
_cell.length_a   1.000
_cell.length_b   1.000
_cell.length_c   1.000
_cell.angle_alpha   90.00
_cell.angle_beta   90.00
_cell.angle_gamma   90.00
#
_symmetry.space_group_name_H-M   'P 1'
#
loop_
_entity.id
_entity.type
_entity.pdbx_description
1 polymer ?
#
loop_
_entity_poly.entity_id
_entity_poly.type
_entity_poly.pdbx_seq_one_letter_code
_entity_poly.pdbx_strand_id
1 'polypeptide(L)'
;MSLSGLVIIGFVVASVFGLVSAIVASERGLSAMWYGYFGFFCGPIGLFAAVVAPYGVLPSPPRGWSREQCVRCGERQNAELDEAATYTCWRCGQHVKSSRMAVRTASVS
;
A
#
# COMPACT_ATOMS: atom_id res chain seq x y z
N MET A 1 -33.82 -21.41 2.94
CA MET A 1 -32.50 -21.46 2.26
C MET A 1 -31.96 -22.88 2.33
N SER A 2 -31.64 -23.50 1.21
CA SER A 2 -30.92 -24.78 1.20
C SER A 2 -29.47 -24.58 1.66
N LEU A 3 -28.91 -25.60 2.33
CA LEU A 3 -27.51 -25.59 2.78
C LEU A 3 -26.55 -25.29 1.61
N SER A 4 -26.88 -25.81 0.43
CA SER A 4 -26.18 -25.59 -0.84
C SER A 4 -26.15 -24.12 -1.23
N GLY A 5 -27.26 -23.38 -1.04
CA GLY A 5 -27.32 -21.96 -1.34
C GLY A 5 -26.42 -21.12 -0.42
N LEU A 6 -26.36 -21.47 0.87
CA LEU A 6 -25.49 -20.80 1.84
C LEU A 6 -24.01 -21.00 1.53
N VAL A 7 -23.62 -22.21 1.11
CA VAL A 7 -22.22 -22.52 0.75
C VAL A 7 -21.80 -21.74 -0.50
N ILE A 8 -22.65 -21.68 -1.53
CA ILE A 8 -22.35 -20.95 -2.77
C ILE A 8 -22.20 -19.45 -2.49
N ILE A 9 -23.13 -18.86 -1.73
CA ILE A 9 -23.05 -17.44 -1.37
C ILE A 9 -21.78 -17.15 -0.56
N GLY A 10 -21.46 -17.99 0.43
CA GLY A 10 -20.24 -17.84 1.24
C GLY A 10 -18.98 -17.92 0.37
N PHE A 11 -18.93 -18.84 -0.59
CA PHE A 11 -17.79 -19.02 -1.49
C PHE A 11 -17.61 -17.85 -2.45
N VAL A 12 -18.70 -17.33 -3.03
CA VAL A 12 -18.66 -16.14 -3.91
C VAL A 12 -18.15 -14.94 -3.12
N VAL A 13 -18.69 -14.71 -1.92
CA VAL A 13 -18.28 -13.58 -1.07
C VAL A 13 -16.80 -13.70 -0.69
N ALA A 14 -16.35 -14.87 -0.23
CA ALA A 14 -14.94 -15.11 0.09
C ALA A 14 -14.01 -14.90 -1.11
N SER A 15 -14.44 -15.33 -2.31
CA SER A 15 -13.66 -15.15 -3.55
C SER A 15 -13.49 -13.68 -3.92
N VAL A 16 -14.54 -12.86 -3.75
CA VAL A 16 -14.47 -11.41 -4.00
C VAL A 16 -13.51 -10.76 -3.01
N PHE A 17 -13.60 -11.08 -1.71
CA PHE A 17 -12.68 -10.52 -0.71
C PHE A 17 -11.22 -10.91 -0.95
N GLY A 18 -10.95 -12.16 -1.33
CA GLY A 18 -9.61 -12.63 -1.69
C GLY A 18 -9.04 -11.95 -2.94
N LEU A 19 -9.87 -11.71 -3.97
CA LEU A 19 -9.46 -10.98 -5.18
C LEU A 19 -9.10 -9.53 -4.87
N VAL A 20 -9.95 -8.83 -4.11
CA VAL A 20 -9.71 -7.42 -3.75
C VAL A 20 -8.46 -7.29 -2.88
N SER A 21 -8.26 -8.16 -1.90
CA SER A 21 -7.05 -8.13 -1.05
C SER A 21 -5.78 -8.44 -1.85
N ALA A 22 -5.84 -9.35 -2.83
CA ALA A 22 -4.72 -9.66 -3.71
C ALA A 22 -4.34 -8.46 -4.60
N ILE A 23 -5.33 -7.77 -5.17
CA ILE A 23 -5.10 -6.57 -6.00
C ILE A 23 -4.46 -5.46 -5.16
N VAL A 24 -5.00 -5.18 -3.97
CA VAL A 24 -4.44 -4.18 -3.06
C VAL A 24 -3.03 -4.53 -2.62
N ALA A 25 -2.74 -5.80 -2.33
CA ALA A 25 -1.39 -6.23 -1.95
C ALA A 25 -0.39 -6.17 -3.11
N SER A 26 -0.83 -6.52 -4.32
CA SER A 26 -0.08 -6.39 -5.57
C SER A 26 0.35 -4.94 -5.81
N GLU A 27 -0.57 -3.99 -5.64
CA GLU A 27 -0.26 -2.57 -5.81
C GLU A 27 0.75 -2.04 -4.79
N ARG A 28 0.82 -2.66 -3.62
CA ARG A 28 1.69 -2.27 -2.50
C ARG A 28 3.04 -2.99 -2.48
N GLY A 29 3.35 -3.79 -3.50
CA GLY A 29 4.59 -4.58 -3.57
C GLY A 29 4.73 -5.64 -2.49
N LEU A 30 3.61 -6.08 -1.89
CA LEU A 30 3.57 -7.23 -0.98
C LEU A 30 3.23 -8.50 -1.76
N SER A 31 3.44 -9.66 -1.15
CA SER A 31 3.12 -10.96 -1.73
C SER A 31 1.60 -11.10 -1.93
N ALA A 32 1.13 -10.74 -3.12
CA ALA A 32 -0.28 -10.80 -3.53
C ALA A 32 -0.91 -12.18 -3.27
N MET A 33 -0.11 -13.25 -3.43
CA MET A 33 -0.55 -14.61 -3.17
C MET A 33 -0.89 -14.86 -1.69
N TRP A 34 -0.08 -14.34 -0.75
CA TRP A 34 -0.32 -14.55 0.68
C TRP A 34 -1.54 -13.75 1.18
N TYR A 35 -1.65 -12.48 0.77
CA TYR A 35 -2.76 -11.62 1.16
C TYR A 35 -4.09 -11.97 0.47
N GLY A 36 -4.04 -12.55 -0.74
CA GLY A 36 -5.21 -13.12 -1.41
C GLY A 36 -5.77 -14.33 -0.67
N TYR A 37 -4.89 -15.27 -0.27
CA TYR A 37 -5.30 -16.42 0.55
C TYR A 37 -5.82 -16.00 1.92
N PHE A 38 -5.19 -15.01 2.56
CA PHE A 38 -5.65 -14.48 3.84
C PHE A 38 -7.03 -13.80 3.73
N GLY A 39 -7.28 -13.07 2.63
CA GLY A 39 -8.60 -12.49 2.32
C GLY A 39 -9.68 -13.52 2.05
N PHE A 40 -9.33 -14.62 1.37
CA PHE A 40 -10.26 -15.71 1.11
C PHE A 40 -10.66 -16.48 2.39
N PHE A 41 -9.69 -16.75 3.28
CA PHE A 41 -9.92 -17.58 4.47
C PHE A 41 -10.44 -16.80 5.68
N CYS A 42 -9.97 -15.57 5.86
CA CYS A 42 -10.37 -14.68 6.97
C CYS A 42 -11.46 -13.66 6.57
N GLY A 43 -11.95 -13.73 5.33
CA GLY A 43 -13.01 -12.85 4.81
C GLY A 43 -12.67 -11.37 4.98
N PRO A 44 -13.55 -10.56 5.61
CA PRO A 44 -13.32 -9.12 5.75
C PRO A 44 -12.08 -8.79 6.58
N ILE A 45 -11.70 -9.64 7.55
CA ILE A 45 -10.52 -9.43 8.39
C ILE A 45 -9.24 -9.47 7.54
N GLY A 46 -9.19 -10.36 6.54
CA GLY A 46 -8.06 -10.43 5.63
C GLY A 46 -7.96 -9.23 4.67
N LEU A 47 -9.10 -8.65 4.29
CA LEU A 47 -9.12 -7.40 3.53
C LEU A 47 -8.58 -6.22 4.37
N PHE A 48 -9.02 -6.09 5.62
CA PHE A 48 -8.50 -5.05 6.52
C PHE A 48 -6.99 -5.19 6.74
N ALA A 49 -6.50 -6.42 6.92
CA ALA A 49 -5.07 -6.68 7.04
C ALA A 49 -4.30 -6.23 5.78
N ALA A 50 -4.82 -6.48 4.57
CA ALA A 50 -4.20 -6.01 3.32
C ALA A 50 -4.20 -4.48 3.18
N VAL A 51 -5.22 -3.80 3.69
CA VAL A 51 -5.35 -2.34 3.66
C VAL A 51 -4.46 -1.64 4.70
N VAL A 52 -4.25 -2.27 5.86
CA VAL A 52 -3.38 -1.73 6.92
C VAL A 52 -1.93 -2.14 6.72
N ALA A 53 -1.66 -3.21 5.98
CA ALA A 53 -0.31 -3.69 5.72
C ALA A 53 0.57 -2.57 5.15
N PRO A 54 1.73 -2.29 5.78
CA PRO A 54 2.67 -1.31 5.28
C PRO A 54 3.19 -1.77 3.92
N TYR A 55 3.30 -0.84 2.97
CA TYR A 55 3.95 -1.05 1.67
C TYR A 55 5.27 -1.82 1.86
N GLY A 56 5.54 -2.76 0.94
CA GLY A 56 6.67 -3.67 0.99
C GLY A 56 7.96 -2.95 1.39
N VAL A 57 8.77 -3.59 2.25
CA VAL A 57 9.98 -3.03 2.84
C VAL A 57 10.86 -2.50 1.72
N LEU A 58 10.84 -1.17 1.51
CA LEU A 58 11.76 -0.58 0.56
C LEU A 58 13.18 -0.88 1.04
N PRO A 59 14.11 -1.16 0.12
CA PRO A 59 15.52 -1.29 0.46
C PRO A 59 15.98 -0.03 1.22
N SER A 60 17.04 -0.16 2.02
CA SER A 60 17.67 0.99 2.66
C SER A 60 17.97 2.06 1.59
N PRO A 61 17.61 3.34 1.79
CA PRO A 61 18.00 4.37 0.86
C PRO A 61 19.53 4.44 0.76
N PRO A 62 20.11 4.64 -0.44
CA PRO A 62 21.53 4.95 -0.58
C PRO A 62 21.86 6.29 0.10
N ARG A 63 23.15 6.53 0.43
CA ARG A 63 23.57 7.74 1.14
C ARG A 63 23.12 9.00 0.38
N GLY A 64 22.41 9.90 1.07
CA GLY A 64 21.86 11.12 0.50
C GLY A 64 20.39 11.02 0.06
N TRP A 65 19.84 9.81 -0.05
CA TRP A 65 18.43 9.61 -0.42
C TRP A 65 17.56 9.51 0.82
N SER A 66 16.31 9.93 0.69
CA SER A 66 15.32 9.87 1.77
C SER A 66 14.13 9.02 1.35
N ARG A 67 13.50 8.35 2.32
CA ARG A 67 12.28 7.58 2.05
C ARG A 67 11.07 8.51 2.14
N GLU A 68 10.50 8.85 1.00
CA GLU A 68 9.38 9.77 0.87
C GLU A 68 8.09 9.02 0.50
N GLN A 69 6.96 9.53 0.96
CA GLN A 69 5.65 9.05 0.53
C GLN A 69 5.02 10.09 -0.39
N CYS A 70 4.63 9.67 -1.59
CA CYS A 70 3.97 10.55 -2.53
C CYS A 70 2.58 10.95 -2.01
N VAL A 71 2.32 12.25 -1.88
CA VAL A 71 1.02 12.78 -1.44
C VAL A 71 -0.10 12.57 -2.47
N ARG A 72 0.24 12.24 -3.73
CA ARG A 72 -0.74 12.02 -4.80
C ARG A 72 -1.15 10.55 -4.91
N CYS A 73 -0.18 9.65 -5.05
CA CYS A 73 -0.45 8.22 -5.25
C CYS A 73 -0.25 7.36 -4.00
N GLY A 74 0.27 7.91 -2.89
CA GLY A 74 0.52 7.17 -1.66
C GLY A 74 1.73 6.24 -1.69
N GLU A 75 2.40 6.12 -2.85
CA GLU A 75 3.57 5.26 -3.04
C GLU A 75 4.74 5.70 -2.14
N ARG A 76 5.34 4.73 -1.43
CA ARG A 76 6.56 4.96 -0.66
C ARG A 76 7.75 4.68 -1.56
N GLN A 77 8.66 5.64 -1.68
CA GLN A 77 9.84 5.49 -2.52
C GLN A 77 11.07 6.08 -1.83
N ASN A 78 12.24 5.54 -2.15
CA ASN A 78 13.48 6.23 -1.83
C ASN A 78 13.70 7.23 -2.95
N ALA A 79 13.71 8.51 -2.60
CA ALA A 79 13.90 9.60 -3.55
C ALA A 79 15.14 10.39 -3.16
N GLU A 80 15.92 10.76 -4.17
CA GLU A 80 16.90 11.83 -4.04
C GLU A 80 16.13 13.14 -3.93
N LEU A 81 16.43 13.92 -2.89
CA LEU A 81 15.83 15.22 -2.69
C LEU A 81 16.74 16.26 -3.32
N ASP A 82 16.17 17.09 -4.20
CA ASP A 82 16.84 18.30 -4.65
C ASP A 82 16.94 19.32 -3.49
N GLU A 83 17.71 20.40 -3.68
CA GLU A 83 17.83 21.50 -2.71
C GLU A 83 16.48 22.12 -2.33
N ALA A 84 15.49 22.06 -3.24
CA ALA A 84 14.12 22.52 -3.03
C ALA A 84 13.20 21.49 -2.33
N ALA A 85 13.76 20.39 -1.83
CA ALA A 85 13.04 19.27 -1.22
C ALA A 85 11.97 18.65 -2.12
N THR A 86 12.17 18.73 -3.43
CA THR A 86 11.31 18.13 -4.44
C THR A 86 11.89 16.81 -4.90
N TYR A 87 11.01 15.91 -5.29
CA TYR A 87 11.40 14.67 -5.95
C TYR A 87 10.35 14.26 -6.99
N THR A 88 10.78 13.49 -7.98
CA THR A 88 9.92 12.85 -8.98
C THR A 88 9.42 11.51 -8.47
N CYS A 89 8.09 11.32 -8.46
CA CYS A 89 7.54 10.02 -8.14
C CYS A 89 7.69 9.04 -9.31
N TRP A 90 8.39 7.92 -9.11
CA TRP A 90 8.58 6.90 -10.16
C TRP A 90 7.27 6.28 -10.66
N ARG A 91 6.23 6.27 -9.81
CA ARG A 91 4.93 5.66 -10.11
C ARG A 91 4.01 6.56 -10.93
N CYS A 92 3.83 7.81 -10.50
CA CYS A 92 2.90 8.75 -11.15
C CYS A 92 3.59 9.81 -12.02
N GLY A 93 4.92 9.86 -12.04
CA GLY A 93 5.71 10.84 -12.80
C GLY A 93 5.57 12.28 -12.31
N GLN A 94 4.89 12.52 -11.19
CA GLN A 94 4.64 13.86 -10.67
C GLN A 94 5.82 14.36 -9.85
N HIS A 95 6.14 15.64 -10.01
CA HIS A 95 7.07 16.37 -9.15
C HIS A 95 6.34 16.79 -7.87
N VAL A 96 6.74 16.23 -6.73
CA VAL A 96 6.09 16.46 -5.44
C VAL A 96 7.12 16.94 -4.41
N LYS A 97 6.66 17.75 -3.45
CA LYS A 97 7.49 18.15 -2.31
C LYS A 97 7.54 17.03 -1.27
N SER A 98 8.70 16.86 -0.64
CA SER A 98 8.92 15.99 0.51
C SER A 98 7.96 16.34 1.65
N SER A 99 7.27 15.33 2.17
CA SER A 99 6.41 15.49 3.34
C SER A 99 7.24 15.62 4.62
N ARG A 100 8.49 15.13 4.65
CA ARG A 100 9.38 15.26 5.82
C ARG A 100 9.83 16.70 6.07
N MET A 101 10.09 17.47 5.01
CA MET A 101 10.45 18.89 5.19
C MET A 101 9.28 19.71 5.75
N ALA A 102 8.05 19.43 5.32
CA ALA A 102 6.86 20.08 5.85
C ALA A 102 6.68 19.83 7.37
N VAL A 103 6.98 18.61 7.85
CA VAL A 103 6.93 18.27 9.28
C VAL A 103 8.04 18.96 10.07
N ARG A 104 9.26 19.09 9.50
CA ARG A 104 10.38 19.81 10.15
C ARG A 104 10.09 21.29 10.36
N THR A 105 9.40 21.95 9.44
CA THR A 105 8.98 23.35 9.63
C THR A 105 7.88 23.51 10.68
N ALA A 106 6.99 22.52 10.82
CA ALA A 106 5.91 22.57 11.80
C ALA A 106 6.37 22.32 13.26
N SER A 107 7.53 21.66 13.47
CA SER A 107 8.07 21.40 14.81
C SER A 107 8.96 22.52 15.36
N VAL A 108 9.19 23.60 14.59
CA VAL A 108 10.02 24.75 14.98
C VAL A 108 9.15 25.99 15.26
N SER A 109 7.82 25.85 15.20
CA SER A 109 6.85 26.91 15.51
C SER A 109 6.27 26.74 16.92
#